data_AF-A0A5J4WZX5-F1
#
_entry.id   AF-A0A5J4WZX5-F1
#
_cell.length_a   1.000
_cell.length_b   1.000
_cell.length_c   1.000
_cell.angle_alpha   90.00
_cell.angle_beta   90.00
_cell.angle_gamma   90.00
#
_symmetry.space_group_name_H-M   'P 1'
#
loop_
_entity.id
_entity.type
_entity.pdbx_description
1 polymer ?
#
loop_
_entity_poly.entity_id
_entity_poly.type
_entity_poly.pdbx_seq_one_letter_code
_entity_poly.pdbx_strand_id
1 'polypeptide(L)'
;MQFDQQRIVLAGSAGTGKENFARALLDYASEDLIIAETADVLTADTGKKADFIVLFLCFSDANSFDQLQRSLVNVPADILLTRCCVVIEQYKNEETSAFPRGSLDILLDRYNTIMPVYVDSPTSAVPAVASKIMDVSNNTLLMLDVPGNAWWDEIKKT
;
A
#
# COMPACT_ATOMS: atom_id res chain seq x y z
N MET A 1 -12.80 26.38 2.63
CA MET A 1 -12.65 25.10 3.33
C MET A 1 -11.24 24.62 3.02
N GLN A 2 -10.42 24.39 4.04
CA GLN A 2 -9.07 23.85 3.86
C GLN A 2 -9.25 22.32 3.84
N PHE A 3 -8.93 21.68 2.72
CA PHE A 3 -8.89 20.22 2.68
C PHE A 3 -7.63 19.78 3.43
N ASP A 4 -7.79 18.89 4.41
CA ASP A 4 -6.63 18.29 5.07
C ASP A 4 -5.92 17.40 4.04
N GLN A 5 -4.64 17.70 3.77
CA GLN A 5 -3.82 16.89 2.87
C GLN A 5 -3.57 15.51 3.48
N GLN A 6 -3.75 14.46 2.69
CA GLN A 6 -3.47 13.10 3.13
C GLN A 6 -2.00 12.75 2.95
N ARG A 7 -1.39 12.22 4.01
CA ARG A 7 0.00 11.79 4.00
C ARG A 7 0.12 10.31 3.65
N ILE A 8 0.82 10.04 2.57
CA ILE A 8 1.08 8.69 2.08
C ILE A 8 2.56 8.40 2.21
N VAL A 9 2.89 7.30 2.88
CA VAL A 9 4.26 6.83 3.00
C VAL A 9 4.48 5.63 2.09
N LEU A 10 5.45 5.74 1.21
CA LEU A 10 5.88 4.74 0.24
C LEU A 10 7.22 4.16 0.71
N ALA A 11 7.24 2.93 1.22
CA ALA A 11 8.44 2.32 1.77
C ALA A 11 8.89 1.09 0.98
N GLY A 12 10.19 0.94 0.69
CA GLY A 12 10.74 -0.27 0.09
C GLY A 12 12.17 -0.07 -0.40
N SER A 13 12.87 -1.15 -0.80
CA SER A 13 14.30 -1.09 -1.12
C SER A 13 14.67 -0.14 -2.25
N ALA A 14 15.93 0.29 -2.26
CA ALA A 14 16.49 1.03 -3.39
C ALA A 14 16.32 0.20 -4.68
N GLY A 15 15.88 0.85 -5.76
CA GLY A 15 15.59 0.17 -7.03
C GLY A 15 14.16 -0.36 -7.17
N THR A 16 13.34 -0.34 -6.11
CA THR A 16 11.87 -0.41 -6.28
C THR A 16 11.37 0.84 -6.99
N GLY A 17 10.27 0.76 -7.72
CA GLY A 17 9.74 1.93 -8.43
C GLY A 17 8.93 2.88 -7.56
N LYS A 18 9.16 2.90 -6.24
CA LYS A 18 8.47 3.75 -5.27
C LYS A 18 8.51 5.24 -5.62
N GLU A 19 9.62 5.74 -6.16
CA GLU A 19 9.76 7.14 -6.59
C GLU A 19 8.91 7.45 -7.83
N ASN A 20 8.92 6.57 -8.82
CA ASN A 20 8.11 6.72 -10.03
C ASN A 20 6.62 6.57 -9.70
N PHE A 21 6.28 5.70 -8.77
CA PHE A 21 4.94 5.56 -8.23
C PHE A 21 4.50 6.84 -7.51
N ALA A 22 5.36 7.44 -6.68
CA ALA A 22 5.06 8.71 -5.99
C ALA A 22 4.68 9.81 -6.99
N ARG A 23 5.51 9.99 -8.03
CA ARG A 23 5.24 10.99 -9.08
C ARG A 23 3.93 10.70 -9.80
N ALA A 24 3.73 9.46 -10.25
CA ALA A 24 2.51 9.08 -10.95
C ALA A 24 1.25 9.18 -10.07
N LEU A 25 1.37 8.96 -8.75
CA LEU A 25 0.27 9.14 -7.81
C LEU A 25 -0.10 10.61 -7.63
N LEU A 26 0.90 11.50 -7.55
CA LEU A 26 0.70 12.95 -7.48
C LEU A 26 0.05 13.48 -8.76
N ASP A 27 0.49 12.99 -9.94
CA ASP A 27 -0.11 13.31 -11.23
C ASP A 27 -1.58 12.85 -11.33
N TYR A 28 -1.91 11.71 -10.71
CA TYR A 28 -3.25 11.12 -10.75
C TYR A 28 -4.24 11.79 -9.78
N ALA A 29 -3.81 12.07 -8.55
CA ALA A 29 -4.69 12.45 -7.45
C ALA A 29 -4.72 13.95 -7.13
N SER A 30 -4.00 14.78 -7.90
CA SER A 30 -3.76 16.21 -7.64
C SER A 30 -2.92 16.46 -6.39
N GLU A 31 -1.80 17.19 -6.55
CA GLU A 31 -0.84 17.50 -5.48
C GLU A 31 -1.47 18.24 -4.28
N ASP A 32 -2.58 18.94 -4.51
CA ASP A 32 -3.30 19.67 -3.46
C ASP A 32 -3.96 18.76 -2.42
N LEU A 33 -4.13 17.46 -2.72
CA LEU A 33 -4.85 16.51 -1.87
C LEU A 33 -3.93 15.52 -1.15
N ILE A 34 -2.72 15.29 -1.67
CA ILE A 34 -1.84 14.19 -1.23
C ILE A 34 -0.40 14.65 -1.08
N ILE A 35 0.22 14.26 0.03
CA ILE A 35 1.67 14.33 0.23
C ILE A 35 2.23 12.90 0.15
N ALA A 36 3.12 12.64 -0.81
CA ALA A 36 3.79 11.35 -0.93
C ALA A 36 5.24 11.42 -0.39
N GLU A 37 5.52 10.71 0.71
CA GLU A 37 6.85 10.59 1.31
C GLU A 37 7.44 9.22 0.97
N THR A 38 8.69 9.16 0.51
CA THR A 38 9.38 7.89 0.22
C THR A 38 10.40 7.55 1.30
N ALA A 39 10.50 6.28 1.67
CA ALA A 39 11.50 5.76 2.58
C ALA A 39 12.04 4.40 2.10
N ASP A 40 13.24 4.02 2.52
CA ASP A 40 13.73 2.67 2.26
C ASP A 40 13.08 1.64 3.20
N VAL A 41 12.99 2.00 4.48
CA VAL A 41 12.34 1.19 5.50
C VAL A 41 11.37 2.06 6.29
N LEU A 42 10.17 1.55 6.52
CA LEU A 42 9.22 2.22 7.40
C LEU A 42 9.73 2.17 8.84
N THR A 43 9.83 3.35 9.46
CA THR A 43 10.09 3.50 10.91
C THR A 43 8.80 3.75 11.66
N ALA A 44 8.79 3.53 12.98
CA ALA A 44 7.63 3.80 13.82
C ALA A 44 7.17 5.27 13.74
N ASP A 45 8.10 6.22 13.60
CA ASP A 45 7.78 7.64 13.53
C ASP A 45 7.14 8.02 12.20
N THR A 46 7.64 7.47 11.09
CA THR A 46 7.03 7.66 9.76
C THR A 46 5.68 6.95 9.67
N GLY A 47 5.54 5.77 10.29
CA GLY A 47 4.28 5.01 10.29
C GLY A 47 3.16 5.75 11.04
N LYS A 48 3.46 6.36 12.19
CA LYS A 48 2.47 7.11 12.99
C LYS A 48 1.94 8.38 12.32
N LYS A 49 2.69 8.94 11.37
CA LYS A 49 2.31 10.17 10.66
C LYS A 49 1.57 9.89 9.35
N ALA A 50 1.55 8.64 8.90
CA ALA A 50 0.93 8.26 7.65
C ALA A 50 -0.59 8.11 7.81
N ASP A 51 -1.33 8.62 6.84
CA ASP A 51 -2.74 8.29 6.64
C ASP A 51 -2.88 7.02 5.81
N PHE A 52 -1.91 6.76 4.92
CA PHE A 52 -1.86 5.55 4.10
C PHE A 52 -0.42 5.07 3.92
N ILE A 53 -0.20 3.75 3.92
CA ILE A 53 1.11 3.14 3.75
C ILE A 53 1.10 2.20 2.54
N VAL A 54 2.07 2.39 1.64
CA VAL A 54 2.34 1.49 0.53
C VAL A 54 3.72 0.90 0.72
N LEU A 55 3.79 -0.41 0.86
CA LEU A 55 5.06 -1.13 0.98
C LEU A 55 5.41 -1.74 -0.37
N PHE A 56 6.65 -1.59 -0.82
CA PHE A 56 7.14 -2.12 -2.08
C PHE A 56 8.00 -3.35 -1.84
N LEU A 57 7.78 -4.36 -2.66
CA LEU A 57 8.56 -5.58 -2.71
C LEU A 57 8.98 -5.84 -4.15
N CYS A 58 10.29 -5.90 -4.41
CA CYS A 58 10.84 -6.36 -5.66
C CYS A 58 11.19 -7.85 -5.54
N PHE A 59 10.54 -8.71 -6.33
CA PHE A 59 10.70 -10.16 -6.24
C PHE A 59 12.12 -10.63 -6.62
N SER A 60 12.84 -9.83 -7.42
CA SER A 60 14.22 -10.10 -7.82
C SER A 60 15.28 -9.55 -6.86
N ASP A 61 14.89 -8.98 -5.72
CA ASP A 61 15.81 -8.40 -4.73
C ASP A 61 15.55 -8.96 -3.32
N ALA A 62 16.50 -9.75 -2.80
CA ALA A 62 16.39 -10.35 -1.46
C ALA A 62 16.35 -9.28 -0.36
N ASN A 63 17.04 -8.15 -0.54
CA ASN A 63 17.03 -7.05 0.42
C ASN A 63 15.63 -6.42 0.51
N SER A 64 14.88 -6.43 -0.60
CA SER A 64 13.50 -5.96 -0.63
C SER A 64 12.60 -6.75 0.32
N PHE A 65 12.78 -8.07 0.39
CA PHE A 65 12.01 -8.93 1.29
C PHE A 65 12.32 -8.65 2.77
N ASP A 66 13.60 -8.53 3.13
CA ASP A 66 14.02 -8.19 4.49
C ASP A 66 13.49 -6.81 4.93
N GLN A 67 13.50 -5.84 4.01
CA GLN A 67 12.99 -4.49 4.28
C GLN A 67 11.47 -4.45 4.41
N LEU A 68 10.74 -5.26 3.63
CA LEU A 68 9.31 -5.44 3.80
C LEU A 68 8.99 -5.98 5.20
N GLN A 69 9.67 -7.04 5.64
CA GLN A 69 9.46 -7.62 6.97
C GLN A 69 9.72 -6.60 8.09
N ARG A 70 10.81 -5.83 7.99
CA ARG A 70 11.13 -4.77 8.96
C ARG A 70 10.09 -3.65 8.95
N SER A 71 9.60 -3.28 7.78
CA SER A 71 8.62 -2.22 7.64
C SER A 71 7.26 -2.62 8.22
N LEU A 72 6.83 -3.87 8.00
CA LEU A 72 5.56 -4.41 8.50
C LEU A 72 5.44 -4.35 10.02
N VAL A 73 6.54 -4.58 10.75
CA VAL A 73 6.56 -4.49 12.22
C VAL A 73 6.30 -3.06 12.73
N ASN A 74 6.59 -2.05 11.90
CA ASN A 74 6.42 -0.64 12.23
C ASN A 74 5.11 -0.03 11.70
N VAL A 75 4.25 -0.81 11.03
CA VAL A 75 2.95 -0.35 10.57
C VAL A 75 1.99 -0.30 11.78
N PRO A 76 1.39 0.87 12.09
CA PRO A 76 0.36 0.96 13.12
C PRO A 76 -0.82 0.02 12.83
N ALA A 77 -1.36 -0.62 13.87
CA ALA A 77 -2.41 -1.64 13.71
C ALA A 77 -3.67 -1.10 13.03
N ASP A 78 -4.04 0.16 13.28
CA ASP A 78 -5.18 0.85 12.67
C ASP A 78 -4.97 1.16 11.18
N ILE A 79 -3.71 1.30 10.75
CA ILE A 79 -3.36 1.48 9.33
C ILE A 79 -3.29 0.12 8.63
N LEU A 80 -2.74 -0.89 9.31
CA LEU A 80 -2.57 -2.25 8.80
C LEU A 80 -3.87 -2.89 8.29
N LEU A 81 -5.00 -2.56 8.92
CA LEU A 81 -6.30 -3.17 8.62
C LEU A 81 -6.96 -2.65 7.34
N THR A 82 -6.84 -1.35 7.05
CA THR A 82 -7.62 -0.70 5.99
C THR A 82 -6.82 0.24 5.09
N ARG A 83 -5.67 0.71 5.56
CA ARG A 83 -4.88 1.81 4.97
C ARG A 83 -3.45 1.39 4.64
N CYS A 84 -3.24 0.08 4.47
CA CYS A 84 -1.98 -0.53 4.09
C CYS A 84 -2.15 -1.40 2.84
N CYS A 85 -1.19 -1.34 1.93
CA CYS A 85 -1.07 -2.28 0.81
C CYS A 85 0.39 -2.61 0.53
N VAL A 86 0.61 -3.77 -0.09
CA VAL A 86 1.95 -4.21 -0.54
C VAL A 86 1.93 -4.32 -2.06
N VAL A 87 2.75 -3.50 -2.73
CA VAL A 87 2.97 -3.56 -4.18
C VAL A 87 4.12 -4.53 -4.45
N ILE A 88 3.85 -5.57 -5.21
CA ILE A 88 4.79 -6.66 -5.50
C ILE A 88 5.18 -6.56 -6.97
N GLU A 89 6.41 -6.13 -7.21
CA GLU A 89 7.00 -5.96 -8.53
C GLU A 89 7.68 -7.24 -9.02
N GLN A 90 7.67 -7.47 -10.34
CA GLN A 90 8.39 -8.57 -11.01
C GLN A 90 8.00 -9.98 -10.55
N TYR A 91 6.80 -10.15 -9.98
CA TYR A 91 6.34 -11.44 -9.45
C TYR A 91 6.31 -12.57 -10.49
N LYS A 92 6.05 -12.24 -11.76
CA LYS A 92 5.98 -13.21 -12.87
C LYS A 92 7.35 -13.79 -13.26
N ASN A 93 8.45 -13.16 -12.88
CA ASN A 93 9.79 -13.59 -13.27
C ASN A 93 10.41 -14.53 -12.22
N GLU A 94 9.93 -15.78 -12.18
CA GLU A 94 10.38 -16.80 -11.23
C GLU A 94 11.87 -17.09 -11.33
N GLU A 95 12.42 -17.06 -12.55
CA GLU A 95 13.83 -17.37 -12.81
C GLU A 95 14.77 -16.36 -12.14
N THR A 96 14.31 -15.12 -11.95
CA THR A 96 15.07 -14.06 -11.29
C THR A 96 14.71 -13.89 -9.83
N SER A 97 13.88 -14.76 -9.27
CA SER A 97 13.43 -14.60 -7.89
C SER A 97 14.59 -14.70 -6.92
N ALA A 98 14.70 -13.71 -6.03
CA ALA A 98 15.72 -13.70 -4.99
C ALA A 98 15.29 -14.48 -3.73
N PHE A 99 14.01 -14.84 -3.62
CA PHE A 99 13.47 -15.60 -2.48
C PHE A 99 12.30 -16.52 -2.89
N PRO A 100 11.98 -17.58 -2.13
CA PRO A 100 10.89 -18.48 -2.48
C PRO A 100 9.51 -17.79 -2.40
N ARG A 101 8.62 -18.06 -3.37
CA ARG A 101 7.22 -17.57 -3.34
C ARG A 101 6.49 -17.92 -2.04
N GLY A 102 6.68 -19.15 -1.56
CA GLY A 102 6.08 -19.59 -0.30
C GLY A 102 6.49 -18.74 0.90
N SER A 103 7.67 -18.12 0.90
CA SER A 103 8.09 -17.20 1.98
C SER A 103 7.26 -15.92 1.99
N LEU A 104 6.90 -15.41 0.80
CA LEU A 104 6.00 -14.27 0.67
C LEU A 104 4.58 -14.64 1.09
N ASP A 105 4.09 -15.81 0.66
CA ASP A 105 2.73 -16.26 1.01
C ASP A 105 2.58 -16.42 2.53
N ILE A 106 3.56 -17.04 3.20
CA ILE A 106 3.59 -17.16 4.67
C ILE A 106 3.63 -15.78 5.35
N LEU A 107 4.38 -14.82 4.78
CA LEU A 107 4.44 -13.47 5.33
C LEU A 107 3.08 -12.78 5.19
N LEU A 108 2.46 -12.79 4.00
CA LEU A 108 1.18 -12.15 3.76
C LEU A 108 0.05 -12.81 4.56
N ASP A 109 0.06 -14.14 4.72
CA ASP A 109 -0.91 -14.87 5.54
C ASP A 109 -0.84 -14.46 7.02
N ARG A 110 0.36 -14.20 7.56
CA ARG A 110 0.53 -13.65 8.91
C ARG A 110 -0.15 -12.29 9.07
N TYR A 111 -0.22 -11.51 7.98
CA TYR A 111 -0.82 -10.19 7.93
C TYR A 111 -2.06 -10.18 7.02
N ASN A 112 -2.92 -11.20 7.13
CA ASN A 112 -4.11 -11.50 6.28
C ASN A 112 -5.10 -10.33 5.99
N THR A 113 -4.82 -9.13 6.48
CA THR A 113 -5.58 -7.90 6.22
C THR A 113 -4.93 -7.00 5.17
N ILE A 114 -3.65 -7.22 4.85
CA ILE A 114 -2.92 -6.43 3.88
C ILE A 114 -3.33 -6.87 2.47
N MET A 115 -3.60 -5.88 1.62
CA MET A 115 -3.89 -6.12 0.21
C MET A 115 -2.60 -6.22 -0.60
N PRO A 116 -2.24 -7.39 -1.15
CA PRO A 116 -1.16 -7.50 -2.13
C PRO A 116 -1.62 -7.00 -3.51
N VAL A 117 -0.78 -6.23 -4.19
CA VAL A 117 -1.01 -5.72 -5.56
C VAL A 117 0.16 -6.19 -6.43
N TYR A 118 -0.07 -7.22 -7.23
CA TYR A 118 0.94 -7.79 -8.10
C TYR A 118 1.02 -7.01 -9.41
N VAL A 119 2.20 -6.49 -9.74
CA VAL A 119 2.41 -5.67 -10.93
C VAL A 119 3.71 -6.00 -11.65
N ASP A 120 3.66 -5.85 -12.98
CA ASP A 120 4.86 -5.93 -13.83
C ASP A 120 5.62 -4.59 -13.84
N SER A 121 4.91 -3.47 -13.68
CA SER A 121 5.48 -2.14 -13.51
C SER A 121 4.83 -1.43 -12.33
N PRO A 122 5.59 -0.79 -11.42
CA PRO A 122 5.03 -0.12 -10.26
C PRO A 122 3.98 0.94 -10.62
N THR A 123 4.18 1.70 -11.71
CA THR A 123 3.19 2.71 -12.16
C THR A 123 1.82 2.14 -12.54
N SER A 124 1.74 0.85 -12.92
CA SER A 124 0.46 0.20 -13.22
C SER A 124 -0.41 -0.04 -11.98
N ALA A 125 0.18 -0.04 -10.78
CA ALA A 125 -0.57 -0.14 -9.53
C ALA A 125 -1.28 1.16 -9.14
N VAL A 126 -0.90 2.31 -9.74
CA VAL A 126 -1.38 3.64 -9.31
C VAL A 126 -2.90 3.74 -9.31
N PRO A 127 -3.65 3.35 -10.36
CA PRO A 127 -5.11 3.46 -10.33
C PRO A 127 -5.76 2.63 -9.21
N ALA A 128 -5.26 1.41 -8.97
CA ALA A 128 -5.80 0.52 -7.94
C ALA A 128 -5.53 1.06 -6.52
N VAL A 129 -4.32 1.56 -6.28
CA VAL A 129 -3.93 2.13 -4.99
C VAL A 129 -4.60 3.49 -4.77
N ALA A 130 -4.66 4.35 -5.78
CA ALA A 130 -5.34 5.65 -5.72
C ALA A 130 -6.83 5.50 -5.45
N SER A 131 -7.51 4.55 -6.10
CA SER A 131 -8.92 4.25 -5.80
C SER A 131 -9.09 3.88 -4.32
N LYS A 132 -8.22 3.02 -3.78
CA LYS A 132 -8.29 2.61 -2.38
C LYS A 132 -8.01 3.75 -1.41
N ILE A 133 -7.04 4.61 -1.71
CA ILE A 133 -6.77 5.82 -0.94
C ILE A 133 -8.06 6.67 -0.88
N MET A 134 -8.66 6.96 -2.03
CA MET A 134 -9.89 7.76 -2.10
C MET A 134 -11.09 7.11 -1.41
N ASP A 135 -11.25 5.79 -1.49
CA ASP A 135 -12.32 5.06 -0.80
C ASP A 135 -12.20 5.17 0.71
N VAL A 136 -10.98 5.10 1.25
CA VAL A 136 -10.71 5.33 2.67
C VAL A 136 -11.05 6.77 3.05
N SER A 137 -10.66 7.75 2.22
CA SER A 137 -10.96 9.17 2.45
C SER A 137 -12.46 9.43 2.51
N ASN A 138 -13.20 8.82 1.58
CA ASN A 138 -14.65 8.95 1.49
C ASN A 138 -15.37 8.19 2.61
N ASN A 139 -14.89 7.01 3.02
CA ASN A 139 -15.46 6.30 4.17
C ASN A 139 -15.21 7.01 5.50
N THR A 140 -14.09 7.74 5.63
CA THR A 140 -13.82 8.59 6.80
C THR A 140 -14.79 9.77 6.85
N LEU A 141 -15.16 10.32 5.68
CA LEU A 141 -16.18 11.38 5.55
C LEU A 141 -17.62 10.86 5.74
N LEU A 142 -17.91 9.60 5.41
CA LEU A 142 -19.24 9.00 5.56
C LEU A 142 -19.52 8.45 6.96
N MET A 143 -18.51 8.35 7.84
CA MET A 143 -18.73 8.01 9.27
C MET A 143 -19.32 9.16 10.11
N LEU A 144 -19.67 10.29 9.49
CA LEU A 144 -20.34 11.41 10.18
C LEU A 144 -21.86 11.47 10.03
N ASP A 145 -22.53 10.61 9.25
CA ASP A 145 -23.99 10.39 9.35
C ASP A 145 -24.48 9.39 8.28
N VAL A 146 -24.42 8.07 8.52
CA VAL A 146 -25.39 7.14 7.89
C VAL A 146 -25.60 5.89 8.77
N PRO A 147 -26.81 5.63 9.28
CA PRO A 147 -27.17 4.33 9.84
C PRO A 147 -27.46 3.33 8.70
N GLY A 148 -26.77 2.18 8.70
CA GLY A 148 -27.23 0.97 7.99
C GLY A 148 -26.34 0.50 6.82
N ASN A 149 -25.49 -0.49 7.12
CA ASN A 149 -24.77 -1.31 6.14
C ASN A 149 -25.74 -2.13 5.27
N ALA A 150 -25.71 -1.93 3.95
CA ALA A 150 -26.42 -2.80 2.98
C ALA A 150 -25.50 -3.41 1.91
N TRP A 151 -24.20 -3.12 1.90
CA TRP A 151 -23.32 -3.44 0.77
C TRP A 151 -22.71 -4.86 0.81
N TRP A 152 -22.83 -5.58 1.92
CA TRP A 152 -22.23 -6.92 2.06
C TRP A 152 -23.09 -8.08 1.49
N ASP A 153 -24.37 -7.87 1.22
CA ASP A 153 -25.28 -8.97 0.84
C ASP A 153 -25.32 -9.28 -0.67
N GLU A 154 -24.76 -8.41 -1.54
CA GLU A 154 -24.81 -8.61 -3.00
C GLU A 154 -23.68 -9.49 -3.55
N ILE A 155 -22.56 -9.64 -2.84
CA ILE A 155 -21.40 -10.40 -3.35
C ILE A 155 -21.60 -11.93 -3.23
N LYS A 156 -22.60 -12.41 -2.47
CA LYS A 156 -22.85 -13.85 -2.29
C LYS A 156 -23.79 -14.49 -3.32
N LYS A 157 -24.20 -13.77 -4.38
CA LYS A 157 -25.19 -14.27 -5.35
C LYS A 157 -24.72 -14.39 -6.81
N THR A 158 -23.43 -14.31 -7.06
CA THR A 158 -22.81 -14.63 -8.37
C THR A 158 -21.71 -15.65 -8.19
#